data_AF-A0A939VTB6-F1
#
_entry.id   AF-A0A939VTB6-F1
#
_cell.length_a   1.000
_cell.length_b   1.000
_cell.length_c   1.000
_cell.angle_alpha   90.00
_cell.angle_beta   90.00
_cell.angle_gamma   90.00
#
_symmetry.space_group_name_H-M   'P 1'
#
loop_
_entity.id
_entity.type
_entity.pdbx_description
1 polymer ?
#
loop_
_entity_poly.entity_id
_entity_poly.type
_entity_poly.pdbx_seq_one_letter_code
_entity_poly.pdbx_strand_id
1 'polypeptide(L)'
;LSVRDMDKDEILPYARELIGLGFTIHATVGTATKLCEGGIPVHPMFKISEGRPNLIDYINAHKLKWIINTPSTGVTPRTDEIHMRAHAVIKGVPITTTLKGLQAAIDGLKALKIMQRMEVCSIQEYHRSSKHLDI
;
A
#
# COMPACT_ATOMS: atom_id res chain seq x y z
N LEU A 1 -4.07 -1.33 -5.64
CA LEU A 1 -3.72 -2.62 -5.02
C LEU A 1 -3.43 -3.62 -6.15
N SER A 2 -2.23 -4.18 -6.20
CA SER A 2 -1.87 -5.24 -7.14
C SER A 2 -1.03 -6.25 -6.39
N VAL A 3 -1.53 -7.46 -6.20
CA VAL A 3 -0.78 -8.49 -5.47
C VAL A 3 -0.57 -9.74 -6.30
N ARG A 4 0.52 -10.45 -6.01
CA ARG A 4 0.83 -11.75 -6.63
C ARG A 4 -0.16 -12.79 -6.15
N ASP A 5 -0.33 -13.86 -6.93
CA ASP A 5 -1.37 -14.85 -6.67
C ASP A 5 -1.28 -15.51 -5.29
N MET A 6 -0.07 -15.77 -4.79
CA MET A 6 0.14 -16.37 -3.47
C MET A 6 -0.30 -15.46 -2.31
N ASP A 7 -0.30 -14.14 -2.51
CA ASP A 7 -0.61 -13.16 -1.47
C ASP A 7 -2.11 -12.79 -1.48
N LYS A 8 -2.90 -13.36 -2.41
CA LYS A 8 -4.31 -13.00 -2.62
C LYS A 8 -5.24 -13.41 -1.48
N ASP A 9 -4.95 -14.49 -0.77
CA ASP A 9 -5.74 -14.86 0.41
C ASP A 9 -5.36 -13.98 1.60
N GLU A 10 -4.06 -13.74 1.78
CA GLU A 10 -3.53 -12.91 2.87
C GLU A 10 -3.93 -11.42 2.72
N ILE A 11 -4.22 -10.94 1.50
CA ILE A 11 -4.58 -9.52 1.30
C ILE A 11 -5.98 -9.14 1.82
N LEU A 12 -6.89 -10.12 1.95
CA LEU A 12 -8.28 -9.89 2.32
C LEU A 12 -8.46 -9.15 3.66
N PRO A 13 -7.85 -9.59 4.79
CA PRO A 13 -7.95 -8.85 6.05
C PRO A 13 -7.45 -7.42 5.92
N TYR A 14 -6.28 -7.19 5.30
CA TYR A 14 -5.73 -5.85 5.11
C TYR A 14 -6.65 -4.95 4.29
N ALA A 15 -7.24 -5.48 3.23
CA ALA A 15 -8.18 -4.72 2.41
C ALA A 15 -9.43 -4.30 3.22
N ARG A 16 -9.97 -5.18 4.09
CA ARG A 16 -11.07 -4.80 4.98
C ARG A 16 -10.68 -3.70 5.96
N GLU A 17 -9.48 -3.78 6.53
CA GLU A 17 -8.97 -2.75 7.43
C GLU A 17 -8.81 -1.40 6.72
N LEU A 18 -8.30 -1.40 5.48
CA LEU A 18 -8.20 -0.19 4.66
C LEU A 18 -9.59 0.44 4.40
N ILE A 19 -10.60 -0.37 4.06
CA ILE A 19 -11.98 0.12 3.91
C ILE A 19 -12.47 0.72 5.25
N GLY A 20 -12.24 0.05 6.38
CA GLY A 20 -12.61 0.56 7.71
C GLY A 20 -11.88 1.85 8.12
N LEU A 21 -10.70 2.08 7.55
CA LEU A 21 -9.96 3.34 7.68
C LEU A 21 -10.44 4.44 6.73
N GLY A 22 -11.41 4.14 5.84
CA GLY A 22 -12.01 5.09 4.90
C GLY A 22 -11.31 5.16 3.54
N PHE A 23 -10.42 4.21 3.23
CA PHE A 23 -9.79 4.16 1.91
C PHE A 23 -10.75 3.59 0.86
N THR A 24 -10.62 4.07 -0.37
CA THR A 24 -11.26 3.47 -1.55
C THR A 24 -10.23 2.61 -2.30
N ILE A 25 -10.55 1.34 -2.52
CA ILE A 25 -9.61 0.39 -3.13
C ILE A 25 -9.82 0.34 -4.65
N HIS A 26 -8.75 0.60 -5.39
CA HIS A 26 -8.65 0.28 -6.82
C HIS A 26 -7.69 -0.88 -6.99
N ALA A 27 -8.02 -1.88 -7.81
CA ALA A 27 -7.18 -3.07 -7.97
C ALA A 27 -7.11 -3.61 -9.39
N THR A 28 -5.96 -4.19 -9.74
CA THR A 28 -5.81 -4.91 -11.02
C THR A 28 -6.77 -6.09 -11.06
N VAL A 29 -7.24 -6.47 -12.25
CA VAL A 29 -8.34 -7.43 -12.45
C VAL A 29 -8.22 -8.67 -11.55
N GLY A 30 -7.07 -9.35 -11.58
CA GLY A 30 -6.87 -10.57 -10.79
C GLY A 30 -6.93 -10.37 -9.27
N THR A 31 -6.51 -9.20 -8.76
CA THR A 31 -6.66 -8.86 -7.35
C THR A 31 -8.09 -8.41 -7.04
N ALA A 32 -8.73 -7.65 -7.94
CA ALA A 32 -10.10 -7.18 -7.79
C ALA A 32 -11.09 -8.36 -7.70
N THR A 33 -10.93 -9.39 -8.53
CA THR A 33 -11.75 -10.61 -8.48
C THR A 33 -11.73 -11.22 -7.09
N LYS A 34 -10.54 -11.43 -6.52
CA LYS A 34 -10.40 -12.04 -5.20
C LYS A 34 -11.02 -11.19 -4.08
N LEU A 35 -10.83 -9.87 -4.14
CA LEU A 35 -11.44 -8.95 -3.19
C LEU A 35 -12.97 -9.00 -3.26
N CYS A 36 -13.52 -9.03 -4.47
CA CYS A 36 -14.96 -9.12 -4.72
C CYS A 36 -15.53 -10.44 -4.18
N GLU A 37 -14.87 -11.58 -4.44
CA GLU A 37 -15.22 -12.88 -3.86
C GLU A 37 -15.21 -12.86 -2.31
N GLY A 38 -14.31 -12.08 -1.72
CA GLY A 38 -14.22 -11.85 -0.27
C GLY A 38 -15.24 -10.85 0.29
N GLY A 39 -16.16 -10.33 -0.53
CA GLY A 39 -17.18 -9.35 -0.15
C GLY A 39 -16.64 -7.93 0.05
N ILE A 40 -15.46 -7.61 -0.50
CA ILE A 40 -14.79 -6.34 -0.28
C ILE A 40 -15.07 -5.41 -1.47
N PRO A 41 -15.62 -4.20 -1.25
CA PRO A 41 -15.83 -3.21 -2.30
C PRO A 41 -14.50 -2.83 -2.97
N VAL A 42 -14.45 -2.93 -4.30
CA VAL A 42 -13.25 -2.66 -5.09
C VAL A 42 -13.61 -2.11 -6.46
N HIS A 43 -12.81 -1.16 -6.95
CA HIS A 43 -12.88 -0.67 -8.32
C HIS A 43 -11.82 -1.38 -9.17
N PRO A 44 -12.20 -2.18 -10.19
CA PRO A 44 -11.24 -2.80 -11.08
C PRO A 44 -10.53 -1.74 -11.94
N MET A 45 -9.26 -1.98 -12.24
CA MET A 45 -8.46 -1.14 -13.14
C MET A 45 -7.57 -2.02 -14.04
N PHE A 46 -7.23 -1.50 -15.22
CA PHE A 46 -6.30 -2.17 -16.13
C PHE A 46 -4.85 -2.03 -15.64
N LYS A 47 -4.02 -3.04 -15.92
CA LYS A 47 -2.56 -2.83 -15.91
C LYS A 47 -2.14 -1.87 -17.02
N ILE A 48 -0.92 -1.38 -16.95
CA ILE A 48 -0.37 -0.42 -17.93
C ILE A 48 -0.38 -1.01 -19.34
N SER A 49 -0.04 -2.30 -19.47
CA SER A 49 -0.06 -3.04 -20.74
C SER A 49 -1.46 -3.46 -21.23
N GLU A 50 -2.48 -3.42 -20.37
CA GLU A 50 -3.81 -4.02 -20.65
C GLU A 50 -4.83 -3.01 -21.20
N GLY A 51 -4.66 -1.70 -20.96
CA GLY A 51 -5.59 -0.69 -21.47
C GLY A 51 -5.71 0.57 -20.62
N ARG A 52 -6.85 1.27 -20.75
CA ARG A 52 -7.19 2.50 -20.00
C ARG A 52 -8.64 2.48 -19.51
N PRO A 53 -8.95 3.11 -18.36
CA PRO A 53 -8.03 3.82 -17.47
C PRO A 53 -7.15 2.85 -16.67
N ASN A 54 -5.84 3.13 -16.62
CA ASN A 54 -4.86 2.38 -15.84
C ASN A 54 -4.23 3.27 -14.75
N LEU A 55 -3.31 2.68 -13.98
CA LEU A 55 -2.66 3.34 -12.84
C LEU A 55 -2.01 4.68 -13.20
N ILE A 56 -1.40 4.82 -14.38
CA ILE A 56 -0.77 6.07 -14.81
C ILE A 56 -1.83 7.18 -14.95
N ASP A 57 -3.00 6.86 -15.53
CA ASP A 57 -4.10 7.81 -15.67
C ASP A 57 -4.58 8.31 -14.29
N TYR A 58 -4.73 7.40 -13.32
CA TYR A 58 -5.16 7.74 -11.97
C TYR A 58 -4.10 8.53 -11.17
N ILE A 59 -2.82 8.21 -11.34
CA ILE A 59 -1.71 8.99 -10.75
C ILE A 59 -1.72 10.41 -11.31
N ASN A 60 -1.84 10.56 -12.63
CA ASN A 60 -1.85 11.87 -13.29
C ASN A 60 -3.08 12.71 -12.90
N ALA A 61 -4.22 12.07 -12.66
CA ALA A 61 -5.41 12.72 -12.13
C ALA A 61 -5.35 13.01 -10.61
N HIS A 62 -4.22 12.74 -9.93
CA HIS A 62 -4.04 12.87 -8.48
C HIS A 62 -5.05 12.09 -7.62
N LYS A 63 -5.67 11.05 -8.20
CA LYS A 63 -6.70 10.23 -7.56
C LYS A 63 -6.13 9.06 -6.76
N LEU A 64 -4.89 8.64 -7.04
CA LEU A 64 -4.18 7.63 -6.24
C LEU A 64 -3.25 8.31 -5.22
N LYS A 65 -3.40 7.91 -3.95
CA LYS A 65 -2.59 8.41 -2.83
C LYS A 65 -1.59 7.38 -2.29
N TRP A 66 -1.77 6.11 -2.62
CA TRP A 66 -0.90 5.03 -2.15
C TRP A 66 -0.97 3.85 -3.10
N ILE A 67 0.18 3.26 -3.41
CA ILE A 67 0.30 2.07 -4.24
C ILE A 67 0.80 0.92 -3.36
N ILE A 68 0.09 -0.19 -3.39
CA ILE A 68 0.50 -1.44 -2.75
C ILE A 68 0.72 -2.45 -3.86
N ASN A 69 1.96 -2.93 -3.99
CA ASN A 69 2.36 -3.86 -5.04
C ASN A 69 3.29 -4.95 -4.50
N THR A 70 2.81 -6.19 -4.34
CA THR A 70 3.68 -7.31 -3.99
C THR A 70 4.29 -7.91 -5.27
N PRO A 71 5.60 -7.80 -5.51
CA PRO A 71 6.21 -8.29 -6.75
C PRO A 71 6.18 -9.82 -6.78
N SER A 72 5.90 -10.40 -7.95
CA SER A 72 6.04 -11.84 -8.15
C SER A 72 7.51 -12.26 -8.09
N THR A 73 7.79 -13.46 -7.59
CA THR A 73 9.14 -14.05 -7.61
C THR A 73 9.53 -14.37 -9.06
N GLY A 74 10.63 -13.76 -9.54
CA GLY A 74 11.16 -13.95 -10.90
C GLY A 74 12.20 -12.88 -11.24
N VAL A 75 13.14 -13.19 -12.14
CA VAL A 75 14.30 -12.33 -12.45
C VAL A 75 13.92 -11.11 -13.29
N THR A 76 12.74 -11.10 -13.91
CA THR A 76 12.30 -10.02 -14.79
C THR A 76 11.18 -9.25 -14.12
N PRO A 77 11.44 -8.04 -13.57
CA PRO A 77 10.37 -7.12 -13.24
C PRO A 77 9.57 -6.90 -14.51
N ARG A 78 8.26 -7.15 -14.47
CA ARG A 78 7.40 -6.90 -15.64
C ARG A 78 7.57 -5.42 -16.01
N THR A 79 7.68 -5.10 -17.30
CA THR A 79 7.85 -3.73 -17.81
C THR A 79 6.90 -2.74 -17.13
N ASP A 80 5.64 -3.15 -16.92
CA ASP A 80 4.62 -2.40 -16.17
C ASP A 80 5.05 -2.00 -14.76
N GLU A 81 5.73 -2.86 -13.99
CA GLU A 81 6.19 -2.53 -12.65
C GLU A 81 7.27 -1.44 -12.66
N ILE A 82 8.17 -1.48 -13.65
CA ILE A 82 9.22 -0.46 -13.81
C ILE A 82 8.55 0.89 -14.09
N HIS A 83 7.62 0.94 -15.04
CA HIS A 83 6.88 2.17 -15.36
C HIS A 83 6.06 2.66 -14.16
N MET A 84 5.31 1.79 -13.49
CA MET A 84 4.55 2.14 -12.29
C MET A 84 5.44 2.78 -11.23
N ARG A 85 6.57 2.14 -10.88
CA ARG A 85 7.49 2.66 -9.86
C ARG A 85 8.08 4.00 -10.27
N ALA A 86 8.54 4.14 -11.52
CA ALA A 86 9.08 5.40 -12.03
C ALA A 86 8.05 6.55 -11.94
N HIS A 87 6.82 6.33 -12.40
CA HIS A 87 5.77 7.34 -12.34
C HIS A 87 5.36 7.69 -10.91
N ALA A 88 5.26 6.70 -10.03
CA ALA A 88 4.94 6.90 -8.63
C ALA A 88 6.01 7.76 -7.92
N VAL A 89 7.30 7.49 -8.17
CA VAL A 89 8.41 8.29 -7.65
C VAL A 89 8.33 9.73 -8.17
N ILE A 90 8.18 9.92 -9.48
CA ILE A 90 8.07 11.25 -10.10
C ILE A 90 6.91 12.07 -9.51
N LYS A 91 5.82 11.41 -9.11
CA LYS A 91 4.60 12.05 -8.60
C LYS A 91 4.49 12.06 -7.08
N GLY A 92 5.50 11.56 -6.36
CA GLY A 92 5.52 11.50 -4.91
C GLY A 92 4.45 10.59 -4.30
N VAL A 93 4.00 9.57 -5.03
CA VAL A 93 3.03 8.59 -4.53
C VAL A 93 3.78 7.47 -3.81
N PRO A 94 3.54 7.24 -2.50
CA PRO A 94 4.23 6.18 -1.75
C PRO A 94 3.89 4.80 -2.30
N ILE A 95 4.86 3.89 -2.19
CA ILE A 95 4.73 2.50 -2.65
C ILE A 95 5.09 1.56 -1.50
N THR A 96 4.23 0.57 -1.24
CA THR A 96 4.49 -0.52 -0.30
C THR A 96 4.60 -1.82 -1.08
N THR A 97 5.71 -2.54 -0.89
CA THR A 97 6.06 -3.71 -1.72
C THR A 97 5.92 -5.06 -1.02
N THR A 98 5.58 -5.07 0.28
CA THR A 98 5.47 -6.28 1.08
C THR A 98 4.21 -6.24 1.94
N LEU A 99 3.63 -7.40 2.23
CA LEU A 99 2.49 -7.51 3.14
C LEU A 99 2.85 -7.09 4.57
N LYS A 100 4.06 -7.42 5.03
CA LYS A 100 4.56 -6.98 6.36
C LYS A 100 4.67 -5.44 6.44
N GLY A 101 5.16 -4.80 5.38
CA GLY A 101 5.21 -3.34 5.30
C GLY A 101 3.80 -2.73 5.25
N LEU A 102 2.85 -3.41 4.60
CA LEU A 102 1.44 -3.01 4.60
C LEU A 102 0.82 -3.09 5.99
N GLN A 103 1.03 -4.20 6.72
CA GLN A 103 0.58 -4.36 8.10
C GLN A 103 1.09 -3.20 8.97
N ALA A 104 2.41 -2.96 8.96
CA ALA A 104 3.01 -1.87 9.75
C ALA A 104 2.44 -0.49 9.39
N ALA A 105 2.19 -0.23 8.11
CA ALA A 105 1.56 1.02 7.67
C ALA A 105 0.11 1.14 8.17
N ILE A 106 -0.68 0.07 8.11
CA ILE A 106 -2.05 0.06 8.62
C ILE A 106 -2.08 0.26 10.14
N ASP A 107 -1.17 -0.38 10.87
CA ASP A 107 -1.06 -0.19 12.33
C ASP A 107 -0.70 1.25 12.67
N GLY A 108 0.21 1.86 11.93
CA GLY A 108 0.52 3.28 12.04
C GLY A 108 -0.70 4.18 11.77
N LEU A 109 -1.48 3.89 10.71
CA LEU A 109 -2.70 4.64 10.39
C LEU A 109 -3.76 4.50 11.48
N LYS A 110 -3.94 3.31 12.04
CA LYS A 110 -4.84 3.06 13.18
C LYS A 110 -4.39 3.82 14.41
N ALA A 111 -3.09 3.77 14.74
CA ALA A 111 -2.53 4.51 15.86
C ALA A 111 -2.75 6.02 15.70
N LEU A 112 -2.46 6.58 14.53
CA LEU A 112 -2.70 8.00 14.23
C LEU A 112 -4.18 8.39 14.36
N LYS A 113 -5.11 7.50 14.02
CA LYS A 113 -6.55 7.75 14.16
C LYS A 113 -7.00 7.81 15.63
N ILE A 114 -6.35 7.05 16.51
CA ILE A 114 -6.65 6.99 17.95
C ILE A 114 -5.92 8.10 18.71
N MET A 115 -4.68 8.40 18.31
CA MET A 115 -3.86 9.43 18.93
C MET A 115 -4.49 10.82 18.72
N GLN A 116 -4.96 11.43 19.81
CA GLN A 116 -5.51 12.79 19.77
C GLN A 116 -4.42 13.85 19.56
N ARG A 117 -3.18 13.55 19.96
CA ARG A 117 -2.03 14.45 19.84
C ARG A 117 -0.76 13.67 19.55
N MET A 118 0.03 14.15 18.58
CA MET A 118 1.43 13.75 18.46
C MET A 118 2.27 14.61 19.40
N GLU A 119 3.05 13.94 20.25
CA GLU A 119 4.05 14.59 21.09
C GLU A 119 5.40 14.56 20.40
N VAL A 120 6.24 15.55 20.71
CA VAL A 120 7.60 15.65 20.17
C VAL A 120 8.54 15.20 21.28
N CYS A 121 9.47 14.31 20.94
CA CYS A 121 10.56 13.89 21.81
C CYS A 121 11.86 14.21 21.09
N SER A 122 12.65 15.14 21.66
CA SER A 122 14.00 15.41 21.17
C SER A 122 14.88 14.18 21.36
N ILE A 123 15.92 14.06 20.55
CA ILE A 123 16.85 12.95 20.67
C ILE A 123 17.49 12.90 22.07
N GLN A 124 17.71 14.07 22.70
CA GLN A 124 18.23 14.18 24.06
C GLN A 124 17.25 13.66 25.12
N GLU A 125 15.96 13.98 25.00
CA GLU A 125 14.91 13.43 25.88
C GLU A 125 14.75 11.92 25.70
N TYR A 126 14.84 11.45 24.46
CA TYR A 126 14.80 10.03 24.14
C TYR A 126 15.98 9.27 24.79
N HIS A 127 17.21 9.81 24.69
CA HIS A 127 18.38 9.22 25.34
C HIS A 127 18.30 9.20 26.86
N ARG A 128 17.74 10.25 27.49
CA ARG A 128 17.57 10.28 28.96
C ARG A 128 16.51 9.31 29.46
N SER A 129 15.44 9.09 28.67
CA SER A 129 14.34 8.19 29.02
C SER A 129 14.59 6.73 28.65
N SER A 130 15.53 6.48 27.73
CA SER A 130 15.94 5.13 27.37
C SER A 130 16.76 4.50 28.50
N LYS A 131 16.48 3.24 28.82
CA LYS A 131 17.34 2.46 29.73
C LYS A 131 18.75 2.44 29.13
N HIS A 132 19.76 2.76 29.94
CA HIS A 132 21.16 2.63 29.53
C HIS A 132 21.37 1.20 29.06
N LEU A 133 21.73 1.02 27.78
CA LEU A 133 22.19 -0.28 27.32
C LEU A 133 23.63 -0.40 27.81
N ASP A 134 23.83 -1.18 28.88
CA ASP A 134 25.15 -1.68 29.24
C ASP A 134 25.55 -2.69 28.15
N ILE A 135 26.27 -2.22 27.13
CA ILE A 135 26.91 -3.07 26.10
C ILE A 135 28.41 -3.10 26.35
#